data_AF-A0A094ZIP7-F1
#
_entry.id   AF-A0A094ZIP7-F1
#
_cell.length_a   1.000
_cell.length_b   1.000
_cell.length_c   1.000
_cell.angle_alpha   90.00
_cell.angle_beta   90.00
_cell.angle_gamma   90.00
#
_symmetry.space_group_name_H-M   'P 1'
#
loop_
_entity.id
_entity.type
_entity.pdbx_description
1 polymer ?
#
loop_
_entity_poly.entity_id
_entity_poly.type
_entity_poly.pdbx_seq_one_letter_code
_entity_poly.pdbx_strand_id
1 'polypeptide(L)'
;MKDLKIGDYIITQNPINGHITNTLVFGFLDYDQHAWSPLIEIKYQIHSNLIQQQHQQREHQQEEEEQQQNSIYLTEDHLIFIYDNTTMVNSNNNNTEMMNKKAVFASTVKKGQIIFVYNHHHHYPHHLNELIQAEIISVQLRNSLLINHTQYENRYKIGLYAPITDTGTMIVDNVLVSCFAYISNHQLASYIISPWKLIYNLLFYMNRFIKLFQYNEYNDEIDSINSNGIPWFIQWIYKFMYQILPDSQFYKSTFLI
;
A
#
# COMPACT_ATOMS: atom_id res chain seq x y z
N MET A 1 -4.83 -7.04 7.40
CA MET A 1 -3.63 -6.32 7.89
C MET A 1 -3.33 -6.54 9.36
N LYS A 2 -4.34 -6.57 10.27
CA LYS A 2 -4.13 -6.71 11.72
C LYS A 2 -3.20 -7.87 12.15
N ASP A 3 -3.26 -9.00 11.44
CA ASP A 3 -2.48 -10.19 11.80
C ASP A 3 -1.07 -10.23 11.19
N LEU A 4 -0.69 -9.21 10.41
CA LEU A 4 0.61 -9.13 9.74
C LEU A 4 1.72 -8.82 10.75
N LYS A 5 2.85 -9.51 10.64
CA LYS A 5 3.99 -9.40 11.56
C LYS A 5 5.32 -9.19 10.82
N ILE A 6 6.29 -8.63 11.54
CA ILE A 6 7.69 -8.60 11.07
C ILE A 6 8.16 -10.05 10.91
N GLY A 7 8.67 -10.39 9.74
CA GLY A 7 9.04 -11.76 9.39
C GLY A 7 8.11 -12.41 8.35
N ASP A 8 6.89 -11.88 8.18
CA ASP A 8 5.95 -12.41 7.20
C ASP A 8 6.38 -12.08 5.77
N TYR A 9 5.98 -12.93 4.83
CA TYR A 9 6.18 -12.70 3.40
C TYR A 9 4.86 -12.31 2.75
N ILE A 10 4.85 -11.20 2.03
CA ILE A 10 3.67 -10.72 1.30
C ILE A 10 3.97 -10.51 -0.17
N ILE A 11 2.92 -10.55 -0.99
CA ILE A 11 2.98 -10.28 -2.42
C ILE A 11 3.21 -8.79 -2.64
N THR A 12 4.20 -8.47 -3.45
CA THR A 12 4.56 -7.11 -3.83
C THR A 12 4.99 -7.07 -5.30
N GLN A 13 5.35 -5.88 -5.77
CA GLN A 13 5.99 -5.71 -7.06
C GLN A 13 7.33 -5.01 -6.89
N ASN A 14 8.39 -5.57 -7.46
CA ASN A 14 9.66 -4.89 -7.53
C ASN A 14 9.55 -3.67 -8.47
N PRO A 15 9.77 -2.43 -7.99
CA PRO A 15 9.57 -1.22 -8.79
C PRO A 15 10.60 -1.05 -9.92
N ILE A 16 11.70 -1.82 -9.92
CA ILE A 16 12.77 -1.72 -10.91
C ILE A 16 12.46 -2.57 -12.15
N ASN A 17 12.05 -3.81 -11.95
CA ASN A 17 11.79 -4.76 -13.04
C ASN A 17 10.30 -5.07 -13.23
N GLY A 18 9.46 -4.64 -12.30
CA GLY A 18 8.01 -4.84 -12.36
C GLY A 18 7.53 -6.26 -12.11
N HIS A 19 8.41 -7.19 -11.76
CA HIS A 19 8.00 -8.55 -11.43
C HIS A 19 7.25 -8.58 -10.10
N ILE A 20 6.18 -9.37 -10.08
CA ILE A 20 5.54 -9.77 -8.83
C ILE A 20 6.49 -10.69 -8.07
N THR A 21 6.69 -10.40 -6.79
CA THR A 21 7.53 -11.19 -5.91
C THR A 21 6.91 -11.29 -4.53
N ASN A 22 7.24 -12.36 -3.81
CA ASN A 22 7.01 -12.40 -2.37
C ASN A 22 8.23 -11.80 -1.69
N THR A 23 8.01 -10.93 -0.71
CA THR A 23 9.10 -10.31 0.04
C THR A 23 8.75 -10.15 1.49
N LEU A 24 9.80 -10.04 2.30
CA LEU A 24 9.74 -9.91 3.74
C LEU A 24 9.16 -8.55 4.18
N VAL A 25 8.34 -8.59 5.22
CA VAL A 25 7.99 -7.42 6.05
C VAL A 25 9.04 -7.27 7.14
N PHE A 26 9.79 -6.18 7.14
CA PHE A 26 10.90 -5.95 8.08
C PHE A 26 10.62 -4.86 9.13
N GLY A 27 9.43 -4.26 9.12
CA GLY A 27 9.02 -3.24 10.08
C GLY A 27 7.69 -2.60 9.74
N PHE A 28 7.23 -1.70 10.60
CA PHE A 28 6.06 -0.86 10.39
C PHE A 28 6.45 0.61 10.54
N LEU A 29 5.92 1.48 9.68
CA LEU A 29 5.95 2.94 9.87
C LEU A 29 4.92 3.37 10.92
N ASP A 30 3.78 2.69 10.90
CA ASP A 30 2.67 2.89 11.82
C ASP A 30 1.97 1.56 12.07
N TYR A 31 1.54 1.35 13.31
CA TYR A 31 0.82 0.17 13.77
C TYR A 31 -0.01 0.56 14.99
N ASP A 32 -1.24 0.96 14.75
CA ASP A 32 -2.20 1.28 15.81
C ASP A 32 -3.54 0.64 15.49
N GLN A 33 -3.87 -0.43 16.20
CA GLN A 33 -5.14 -1.15 16.05
C GLN A 33 -6.35 -0.31 16.48
N HIS A 34 -6.10 0.77 17.23
CA HIS A 34 -7.10 1.63 17.83
C HIS A 34 -7.15 3.04 17.24
N ALA A 35 -6.36 3.30 16.20
CA ALA A 35 -6.33 4.57 15.50
C ALA A 35 -7.64 4.88 14.79
N TRP A 36 -7.93 6.18 14.72
CA TRP A 36 -8.98 6.75 13.90
C TRP A 36 -8.33 7.60 12.81
N SER A 37 -8.75 7.41 11.56
CA SER A 37 -8.33 8.26 10.44
C SER A 37 -9.47 8.35 9.41
N PRO A 38 -9.68 9.52 8.76
CA PRO A 38 -10.52 9.58 7.58
C PRO A 38 -9.98 8.63 6.51
N LEU A 39 -10.84 7.77 5.98
CA LEU A 39 -10.47 6.86 4.90
C LEU A 39 -11.06 7.34 3.59
N ILE A 40 -10.31 7.21 2.51
CA ILE A 40 -10.80 7.33 1.15
C ILE A 40 -11.17 5.94 0.67
N GLU A 41 -12.44 5.75 0.34
CA GLU A 41 -12.90 4.60 -0.43
C GLU A 41 -12.68 4.89 -1.92
N ILE A 42 -11.85 4.07 -2.56
CA ILE A 42 -11.63 4.08 -4.00
C ILE A 42 -12.29 2.83 -4.57
N LYS A 43 -13.37 3.02 -5.34
CA LYS A 43 -14.02 1.94 -6.07
C LYS A 43 -13.46 1.84 -7.48
N TYR A 44 -13.20 0.62 -7.94
CA TYR A 44 -12.61 0.36 -9.24
C TYR A 44 -13.28 -0.81 -9.97
N GLN A 45 -13.11 -0.82 -11.30
CA GLN A 45 -13.58 -1.88 -12.18
C GLN A 45 -12.44 -2.35 -13.09
N ILE A 46 -12.29 -3.67 -13.22
CA ILE A 46 -11.34 -4.26 -14.17
C ILE A 46 -11.94 -4.19 -15.57
N HIS A 47 -11.24 -3.58 -16.53
CA HIS A 47 -11.68 -3.61 -17.92
C HIS A 47 -11.35 -4.97 -18.51
N SER A 48 -12.33 -5.87 -18.56
CA SER A 48 -12.24 -7.20 -19.14
C SER A 48 -12.30 -7.18 -20.67
N ASN A 49 -11.47 -6.37 -21.33
CA ASN A 49 -11.33 -6.43 -22.80
C ASN A 49 -10.69 -7.74 -23.29
N LEU A 50 -10.27 -8.63 -22.38
CA LEU A 50 -9.65 -9.94 -22.68
C LEU A 50 -10.51 -11.16 -22.33
N ILE A 51 -11.73 -11.00 -21.78
CA ILE A 51 -12.60 -12.16 -21.47
C ILE A 51 -13.50 -12.53 -22.68
N GLN A 52 -13.63 -11.64 -23.68
CA GLN A 52 -14.58 -11.83 -24.78
C GLN A 52 -14.12 -12.73 -25.95
N GLN A 53 -12.93 -13.33 -25.93
CA GLN A 53 -12.49 -14.19 -27.05
C GLN A 53 -12.62 -15.70 -26.84
N GLN A 54 -13.20 -16.18 -25.73
CA GLN A 54 -13.48 -17.63 -25.58
C GLN A 54 -14.89 -18.01 -25.10
N HIS A 55 -15.83 -17.07 -25.01
CA HIS A 55 -17.25 -17.38 -24.74
C HIS A 55 -18.10 -17.54 -26.01
N GLN A 56 -17.57 -18.18 -27.07
CA GLN A 56 -18.41 -18.64 -28.19
C GLN A 56 -18.95 -20.06 -28.04
N GLN A 57 -18.68 -20.75 -26.93
CA GLN A 57 -19.35 -22.03 -26.63
C GLN A 57 -19.62 -22.15 -25.14
N ARG A 58 -20.74 -21.57 -24.68
CA ARG A 58 -21.64 -22.18 -23.71
C ARG A 58 -22.89 -21.31 -23.60
N GLU A 59 -23.92 -21.76 -24.32
CA GLU A 59 -25.30 -21.32 -24.12
C GLU A 59 -25.77 -21.73 -22.72
N HIS A 60 -26.61 -20.87 -22.14
CA HIS A 60 -27.36 -21.06 -20.91
C HIS A 60 -26.59 -21.16 -19.59
N GLN A 61 -26.25 -19.98 -19.04
CA GLN A 61 -26.60 -19.61 -17.68
C GLN A 61 -26.65 -18.07 -17.60
N GLN A 62 -27.86 -17.53 -17.58
CA GLN A 62 -28.10 -16.17 -17.09
C GLN A 62 -27.90 -16.23 -15.57
N GLU A 63 -26.67 -16.00 -15.12
CA GLU A 63 -26.41 -15.54 -13.76
C GLU A 63 -25.96 -14.09 -13.89
N GLU A 64 -26.53 -13.25 -13.05
CA GLU A 64 -26.27 -11.82 -12.96
C GLU A 64 -24.76 -11.60 -12.89
N GLU A 65 -24.16 -11.07 -13.96
CA GLU A 65 -22.87 -10.39 -13.88
C GLU A 65 -23.10 -9.14 -13.02
N GLU A 66 -23.18 -9.31 -11.69
CA GLU A 66 -22.84 -8.25 -10.76
C GLU A 66 -21.47 -7.78 -11.21
N GLN A 67 -21.41 -6.60 -11.83
CA GLN A 67 -20.17 -5.88 -12.05
C GLN A 67 -19.48 -5.84 -10.68
N GLN A 68 -18.50 -6.72 -10.44
CA GLN A 68 -17.83 -6.84 -9.15
C GLN A 68 -17.10 -5.51 -8.93
N GLN A 69 -17.77 -4.62 -8.20
CA GLN A 69 -17.24 -3.33 -7.81
C GLN A 69 -16.32 -3.57 -6.63
N ASN A 70 -15.03 -3.61 -6.91
CA ASN A 70 -14.03 -3.76 -5.87
C ASN A 70 -13.73 -2.41 -5.24
N SER A 71 -13.33 -2.41 -3.97
CA SER A 71 -12.92 -1.21 -3.25
C SER A 71 -11.60 -1.41 -2.54
N ILE A 72 -10.86 -0.32 -2.38
CA ILE A 72 -9.75 -0.22 -1.43
C ILE A 72 -9.98 0.98 -0.52
N TYR A 73 -9.56 0.85 0.73
CA TYR A 73 -9.61 1.90 1.72
C TYR A 73 -8.21 2.34 2.12
N LEU A 74 -7.91 3.64 1.94
CA LEU A 74 -6.60 4.22 2.23
C LEU A 74 -6.75 5.50 3.05
N THR A 75 -5.75 5.86 3.86
CA THR A 75 -5.66 7.23 4.39
C THR A 75 -5.42 8.22 3.26
N GLU A 76 -5.78 9.48 3.46
CA GLU A 76 -5.67 10.53 2.43
C GLU A 76 -4.24 10.71 1.89
N ASP A 77 -3.24 10.50 2.74
CA ASP A 77 -1.81 10.69 2.50
C ASP A 77 -1.09 9.39 2.07
N HIS A 78 -1.81 8.27 1.94
CA HIS A 78 -1.24 7.03 1.46
C HIS A 78 -0.95 7.12 -0.04
N LEU A 79 0.16 6.54 -0.50
CA LEU A 79 0.51 6.54 -1.90
C LEU A 79 -0.05 5.32 -2.64
N ILE A 80 -0.78 5.58 -3.73
CA ILE A 80 -1.29 4.60 -4.68
C ILE A 80 -0.67 4.84 -6.06
N PHE A 81 -0.44 3.77 -6.82
CA PHE A 81 0.11 3.87 -8.16
C PHE A 81 -0.98 4.04 -9.21
N ILE A 82 -0.90 5.13 -9.98
CA ILE A 82 -1.75 5.37 -11.15
C ILE A 82 -0.95 5.20 -12.45
N TYR A 83 -1.65 4.90 -13.54
CA TYR A 83 -1.09 4.92 -14.88
C TYR A 83 -0.73 6.36 -15.29
N ASP A 84 0.50 6.58 -15.75
CA ASP A 84 0.95 7.87 -16.26
C ASP A 84 1.62 7.73 -17.64
N ASN A 85 0.93 8.18 -18.68
CA ASN A 85 1.41 8.16 -20.06
C ASN A 85 2.44 9.26 -20.39
N THR A 86 2.66 10.23 -19.50
CA THR A 86 3.59 11.35 -19.77
C THR A 86 5.05 10.91 -19.77
N THR A 87 5.35 9.76 -19.17
CA THR A 87 6.69 9.15 -19.16
C THR A 87 7.09 8.56 -20.52
N MET A 88 6.14 8.39 -21.46
CA MET A 88 6.41 7.84 -22.79
C MET A 88 7.18 8.79 -23.72
N VAL A 89 7.22 10.10 -23.43
CA VAL A 89 7.72 11.11 -24.38
C VAL A 89 9.26 11.17 -24.46
N ASN A 90 10.00 10.57 -23.51
CA ASN A 90 11.47 10.72 -23.43
C ASN A 90 12.29 9.44 -23.58
N SER A 91 11.69 8.26 -23.81
CA SER A 91 12.46 7.01 -23.90
C SER A 91 12.70 6.57 -25.34
N ASN A 92 13.73 7.13 -25.97
CA ASN A 92 14.32 6.62 -27.21
C ASN A 92 15.33 5.47 -26.96
N ASN A 93 15.37 4.91 -25.76
CA ASN A 93 16.31 3.84 -25.38
C ASN A 93 15.57 2.56 -24.99
N ASN A 94 15.75 1.52 -25.80
CA ASN A 94 14.98 0.28 -25.85
C ASN A 94 15.06 -0.67 -24.63
N ASN A 95 15.61 -0.29 -23.47
CA ASN A 95 15.96 -1.30 -22.44
C ASN A 95 15.45 -1.05 -21.02
N THR A 96 14.48 -0.15 -20.83
CA THR A 96 13.74 -0.15 -19.57
C THR A 96 12.32 0.29 -19.85
N GLU A 97 11.39 -0.66 -19.85
CA GLU A 97 9.98 -0.39 -19.57
C GLU A 97 9.90 0.14 -18.13
N MET A 98 10.36 1.38 -17.94
CA MET A 98 10.14 2.12 -16.71
C MET A 98 8.64 2.34 -16.69
N MET A 99 7.99 1.47 -15.92
CA MET A 99 6.55 1.29 -15.97
C MET A 99 5.86 2.65 -15.86
N ASN A 100 4.84 2.87 -16.69
CA ASN A 100 3.97 4.04 -16.70
C ASN A 100 3.19 4.13 -15.36
N LYS A 101 3.90 4.21 -14.24
CA LYS A 101 3.45 4.12 -12.86
C LYS A 101 3.92 5.35 -12.14
N LYS A 102 2.96 6.11 -11.64
CA LYS A 102 3.22 7.27 -10.81
C LYS A 102 2.56 7.07 -9.46
N ALA A 103 3.35 7.18 -8.39
CA ALA A 103 2.81 7.24 -7.04
C ALA A 103 2.15 8.61 -6.83
N VAL A 104 0.92 8.60 -6.33
CA VAL A 104 0.16 9.81 -5.97
C VAL A 104 -0.56 9.59 -4.65
N PHE A 105 -0.83 10.66 -3.91
CA PHE A 105 -1.63 10.58 -2.69
C PHE A 105 -3.06 10.14 -3.01
N ALA A 106 -3.65 9.30 -2.15
CA ALA A 106 -5.01 8.82 -2.30
C ALA A 106 -6.02 9.97 -2.44
N SER A 107 -5.82 11.09 -1.75
CA SER A 107 -6.68 12.29 -1.87
C SER A 107 -6.60 13.02 -3.20
N THR A 108 -5.57 12.76 -4.00
CA THR A 108 -5.40 13.37 -5.32
C THR A 108 -5.97 12.50 -6.45
N VAL A 109 -6.38 11.27 -6.13
CA VAL A 109 -6.97 10.33 -7.07
C VAL A 109 -8.36 10.79 -7.51
N LYS A 110 -8.70 10.56 -8.77
CA LYS A 110 -9.95 10.97 -9.40
C LYS A 110 -10.56 9.84 -10.20
N LYS A 111 -11.89 9.89 -10.34
CA LYS A 111 -12.64 9.02 -11.27
C LYS A 111 -12.05 9.10 -12.69
N GLY A 112 -11.98 7.94 -13.36
CA GLY A 112 -11.46 7.78 -14.72
C GLY A 112 -9.95 7.56 -14.80
N GLN A 113 -9.22 7.69 -13.68
CA GLN A 113 -7.81 7.29 -13.64
C GLN A 113 -7.69 5.76 -13.61
N ILE A 114 -6.56 5.27 -14.09
CA ILE A 114 -6.24 3.84 -14.12
C ILE A 114 -5.29 3.51 -12.97
N ILE A 115 -5.57 2.44 -12.24
CA ILE A 115 -4.75 1.86 -11.18
C ILE A 115 -4.32 0.44 -11.56
N PHE A 116 -3.39 -0.12 -10.79
CA PHE A 116 -2.87 -1.46 -11.03
C PHE A 116 -3.43 -2.45 -10.01
N VAL A 117 -4.04 -3.52 -10.52
CA VAL A 117 -4.71 -4.55 -9.73
C VAL A 117 -4.03 -5.89 -9.97
N TYR A 118 -3.72 -6.59 -8.90
CA TYR A 118 -3.22 -7.94 -8.87
C TYR A 118 -4.34 -8.93 -9.22
N ASN A 119 -4.22 -9.55 -10.38
CA ASN A 119 -5.15 -10.59 -10.82
C ASN A 119 -4.61 -11.96 -10.40
N HIS A 120 -5.35 -12.60 -9.49
CA HIS A 120 -5.03 -13.95 -9.08
C HIS A 120 -5.74 -14.95 -10.00
N HIS A 121 -5.07 -15.41 -11.06
CA HIS A 121 -5.60 -16.48 -11.91
C HIS A 121 -5.40 -17.84 -11.23
N HIS A 122 -6.35 -18.23 -10.38
CA HIS A 122 -6.30 -19.47 -9.61
C HIS A 122 -6.40 -20.76 -10.46
N HIS A 123 -6.68 -20.69 -11.77
CA HIS A 123 -7.14 -21.86 -12.53
C HIS A 123 -6.23 -22.35 -13.66
N TYR A 124 -5.09 -21.72 -13.95
CA TYR A 124 -4.21 -22.18 -15.04
C TYR A 124 -2.71 -22.12 -14.69
N PRO A 125 -1.98 -23.25 -14.77
CA PRO A 125 -0.59 -23.39 -14.29
C PRO A 125 0.47 -22.69 -15.16
N HIS A 126 0.07 -21.88 -16.14
CA HIS A 126 0.97 -21.24 -17.10
C HIS A 126 0.74 -19.74 -17.31
N HIS A 127 -0.21 -19.11 -16.59
CA HIS A 127 -0.38 -17.65 -16.63
C HIS A 127 0.39 -17.01 -15.46
N LEU A 128 1.31 -16.10 -15.79
CA LEU A 128 2.10 -15.35 -14.81
C LEU A 128 1.17 -14.47 -13.98
N ASN A 129 1.36 -14.49 -12.66
CA ASN A 129 0.76 -13.51 -11.76
C ASN A 129 1.14 -12.10 -12.24
N GLU A 130 0.16 -11.34 -12.73
CA GLU A 130 0.40 -10.04 -13.39
C GLU A 130 -0.47 -8.94 -12.77
N LEU A 131 0.03 -7.71 -12.85
CA LEU A 131 -0.78 -6.53 -12.60
C LEU A 131 -1.54 -6.14 -13.86
N ILE A 132 -2.86 -6.16 -13.77
CA ILE A 132 -3.76 -5.65 -14.78
C ILE A 132 -4.17 -4.21 -14.45
N GLN A 133 -4.71 -3.53 -15.45
CA GLN A 133 -5.20 -2.15 -15.31
C GLN A 133 -6.69 -2.15 -14.95
N ALA A 134 -7.06 -1.31 -13.98
CA ALA A 134 -8.45 -1.10 -13.57
C ALA A 134 -8.78 0.39 -13.54
N GLU A 135 -10.00 0.74 -13.93
CA GLU A 135 -10.48 2.12 -13.93
C GLU A 135 -11.15 2.46 -12.60
N ILE A 136 -10.82 3.63 -12.06
CA ILE A 136 -11.46 4.17 -10.87
C ILE A 136 -12.84 4.71 -11.24
N ILE A 137 -13.88 4.11 -10.66
CA ILE A 137 -15.28 4.49 -10.91
C ILE A 137 -15.81 5.48 -9.88
N SER A 138 -15.24 5.50 -8.67
CA SER A 138 -15.65 6.39 -7.59
C SER A 138 -14.52 6.62 -6.58
N VAL A 139 -14.47 7.82 -6.00
CA VAL A 139 -13.58 8.19 -4.91
C VAL A 139 -14.42 8.94 -3.88
N GLN A 140 -14.48 8.44 -2.65
CA GLN A 140 -15.31 9.01 -1.59
C GLN A 140 -14.56 9.09 -0.26
N LEU A 141 -14.58 10.27 0.37
CA LEU A 141 -14.10 10.40 1.74
C LEU A 141 -15.13 9.80 2.71
N ARG A 142 -14.74 8.75 3.41
CA ARG A 142 -15.49 8.10 4.47
C ARG A 142 -14.99 8.64 5.81
N ASN A 143 -15.70 9.66 6.31
CA ASN A 143 -15.51 10.09 7.68
C ASN A 143 -16.13 9.06 8.61
N SER A 144 -15.33 8.45 9.48
CA SER A 144 -15.84 7.57 10.54
C SER A 144 -16.68 8.32 11.60
N LEU A 145 -16.83 9.65 11.49
CA LEU A 145 -17.56 10.53 12.41
C LEU A 145 -19.07 10.71 12.11
N LEU A 146 -19.61 10.16 11.02
CA LEU A 146 -21.05 10.22 10.72
C LEU A 146 -21.83 8.99 11.23
N ILE A 147 -21.59 8.60 12.48
CA ILE A 147 -22.60 7.88 13.27
C ILE A 147 -23.17 8.93 14.23
N ASN A 148 -24.44 9.26 14.02
CA ASN A 148 -25.16 10.29 14.77
C ASN A 148 -24.91 10.19 16.28
N HIS A 149 -24.76 11.36 16.87
CA HIS A 149 -24.41 11.67 18.25
C HIS A 149 -25.54 11.29 19.25
N THR A 150 -26.04 10.05 19.20
CA THR A 150 -27.02 9.51 20.15
C THR A 150 -26.69 8.11 20.68
N GLN A 151 -25.61 7.48 20.23
CA GLN A 151 -25.08 6.27 20.87
C GLN A 151 -23.56 6.34 21.00
N TYR A 152 -23.12 6.87 22.15
CA TYR A 152 -21.88 6.45 22.79
C TYR A 152 -21.92 4.91 22.84
N GLU A 153 -21.16 4.20 21.99
CA GLU A 153 -20.55 2.88 22.28
C GLU A 153 -19.75 2.33 21.10
N ASN A 154 -20.05 2.64 19.82
CA ASN A 154 -19.31 2.04 18.70
C ASN A 154 -18.67 3.06 17.75
N ARG A 155 -17.64 3.76 18.24
CA ARG A 155 -16.62 4.32 17.33
C ARG A 155 -15.82 3.14 16.78
N TYR A 156 -16.14 2.69 15.56
CA TYR A 156 -15.35 1.63 14.91
C TYR A 156 -13.93 2.12 14.68
N LYS A 157 -13.04 1.74 15.61
CA LYS A 157 -11.60 1.88 15.43
C LYS A 157 -11.20 0.87 14.36
N ILE A 158 -10.89 1.38 13.18
CA ILE A 158 -10.53 0.62 11.97
C ILE A 158 -9.08 0.10 12.04
N GLY A 159 -8.25 0.77 12.84
CA GLY A 159 -6.81 0.52 12.93
C GLY A 159 -6.04 1.03 11.71
N LEU A 160 -4.82 1.52 11.94
CA LEU A 160 -3.91 2.01 10.92
C LEU A 160 -2.65 1.13 10.90
N TYR A 161 -2.31 0.61 9.73
CA TYR A 161 -1.20 -0.32 9.54
C TYR A 161 -0.39 0.08 8.32
N ALA A 162 0.90 0.35 8.51
CA ALA A 162 1.82 0.74 7.43
C ALA A 162 3.06 -0.17 7.43
N PRO A 163 2.94 -1.43 6.99
CA PRO A 163 4.06 -2.35 6.90
C PRO A 163 5.06 -1.91 5.83
N ILE A 164 6.33 -2.22 6.05
CA ILE A 164 7.43 -1.92 5.13
C ILE A 164 8.01 -3.21 4.58
N THR A 165 8.12 -3.27 3.26
CA THR A 165 8.66 -4.39 2.50
C THR A 165 9.98 -4.04 1.83
N ASP A 166 10.77 -5.04 1.44
CA ASP A 166 12.03 -4.79 0.71
C ASP A 166 11.83 -4.09 -0.63
N THR A 167 10.68 -4.26 -1.27
CA THR A 167 10.36 -3.58 -2.53
C THR A 167 9.77 -2.19 -2.31
N GLY A 168 9.38 -1.83 -1.09
CA GLY A 168 8.69 -0.58 -0.76
C GLY A 168 7.25 -0.51 -1.29
N THR A 169 6.72 -1.62 -1.79
CA THR A 169 5.37 -1.75 -2.37
C THR A 169 4.63 -2.91 -1.71
N MET A 170 3.31 -2.95 -1.84
CA MET A 170 2.49 -4.08 -1.40
C MET A 170 1.17 -4.17 -2.18
N ILE A 171 0.54 -5.35 -2.15
CA ILE A 171 -0.82 -5.56 -2.66
C ILE A 171 -1.80 -5.53 -1.50
N VAL A 172 -2.78 -4.63 -1.55
CA VAL A 172 -3.87 -4.49 -0.56
C VAL A 172 -5.20 -4.49 -1.29
N ASP A 173 -6.14 -5.35 -0.90
CA ASP A 173 -7.44 -5.48 -1.58
C ASP A 173 -7.30 -5.59 -3.10
N ASN A 174 -6.32 -6.41 -3.52
CA ASN A 174 -5.86 -6.60 -4.90
C ASN A 174 -5.24 -5.37 -5.58
N VAL A 175 -5.09 -4.21 -4.95
CA VAL A 175 -4.48 -3.01 -5.56
C VAL A 175 -3.00 -2.89 -5.19
N LEU A 176 -2.16 -2.53 -6.15
CA LEU A 176 -0.77 -2.16 -5.90
C LEU A 176 -0.69 -0.77 -5.24
N VAL A 177 -0.10 -0.73 -4.06
CA VAL A 177 0.14 0.50 -3.30
C VAL A 177 1.60 0.59 -2.84
N SER A 178 2.02 1.80 -2.47
CA SER A 178 3.30 2.03 -1.81
C SER A 178 3.22 1.61 -0.34
N CYS A 179 4.33 1.18 0.26
CA CYS A 179 4.43 1.05 1.71
C CYS A 179 4.56 2.41 2.43
N PHE A 180 4.82 3.48 1.66
CA PHE A 180 5.07 4.82 2.19
C PHE A 180 3.83 5.70 2.07
N ALA A 181 3.57 6.47 3.13
CA ALA A 181 2.67 7.61 3.14
C ALA A 181 3.49 8.91 3.32
N TYR A 182 2.81 10.05 3.30
CA TYR A 182 3.33 11.38 3.65
C TYR A 182 4.35 12.01 2.68
N ILE A 183 5.32 11.26 2.17
CA ILE A 183 6.30 11.72 1.17
C ILE A 183 5.78 11.39 -0.22
N SER A 184 5.52 12.40 -1.04
CA SER A 184 4.93 12.27 -2.39
C SER A 184 5.75 11.41 -3.35
N ASN A 185 7.08 11.36 -3.17
CA ASN A 185 7.98 10.60 -4.02
C ASN A 185 8.33 9.25 -3.39
N HIS A 186 7.75 8.18 -3.94
CA HIS A 186 8.01 6.80 -3.52
C HIS A 186 9.50 6.42 -3.55
N GLN A 187 10.24 6.81 -4.59
CA GLN A 187 11.68 6.50 -4.68
C GLN A 187 12.47 7.20 -3.58
N LEU A 188 12.16 8.48 -3.34
CA LEU A 188 12.79 9.24 -2.26
C LEU A 188 12.50 8.61 -0.90
N ALA A 189 11.24 8.26 -0.62
CA ALA A 189 10.85 7.57 0.62
C ALA A 189 11.60 6.23 0.78
N SER A 190 11.74 5.46 -0.32
CA SER A 190 12.53 4.23 -0.31
C SER A 190 14.01 4.47 -0.02
N TYR A 191 14.61 5.55 -0.55
CA TYR A 191 16.00 5.90 -0.25
C TYR A 191 16.19 6.28 1.20
N ILE A 192 15.25 7.03 1.77
CA ILE A 192 15.25 7.46 3.17
C ILE A 192 15.22 6.25 4.12
N ILE A 193 14.48 5.20 3.77
CA ILE A 193 14.36 3.97 4.57
C ILE A 193 15.48 2.97 4.28
N SER A 194 16.27 3.15 3.21
CA SER A 194 17.34 2.22 2.81
C SER A 194 18.40 1.94 3.90
N PRO A 195 18.83 2.89 4.75
CA PRO A 195 19.78 2.58 5.82
C PRO A 195 19.20 1.59 6.84
N TRP A 196 17.91 1.72 7.18
CA TRP A 196 17.23 0.79 8.09
C TRP A 196 17.12 -0.60 7.48
N LYS A 197 16.75 -0.69 6.19
CA LYS A 197 16.73 -1.95 5.45
C LYS A 197 18.09 -2.65 5.48
N LEU A 198 19.18 -1.92 5.29
CA LEU A 198 20.54 -2.48 5.35
C LEU A 198 20.85 -3.03 6.76
N ILE A 199 20.55 -2.26 7.81
CA ILE A 199 20.77 -2.67 9.20
C ILE A 199 19.97 -3.94 9.50
N TYR A 200 18.68 -3.97 9.14
CA TYR A 200 17.83 -5.13 9.36
C TYR A 200 18.39 -6.37 8.66
N ASN A 201 18.76 -6.27 7.38
CA ASN A 201 19.31 -7.39 6.62
C ASN A 201 20.64 -7.89 7.20
N LEU A 202 21.51 -6.98 7.65
CA LEU A 202 22.77 -7.32 8.31
C LEU A 202 22.52 -8.06 9.65
N LEU A 203 21.59 -7.57 10.47
CA LEU A 203 21.25 -8.17 11.76
C LEU A 203 20.55 -9.53 11.61
N PHE A 204 19.68 -9.66 10.60
CA PHE A 204 19.02 -10.90 10.23
C PHE A 204 20.05 -11.96 9.82
N TYR A 205 20.97 -11.61 8.91
CA TYR A 205 22.03 -12.50 8.46
C TYR A 205 23.01 -12.90 9.57
N MET A 206 23.29 -11.98 10.51
CA MET A 206 24.14 -12.26 11.66
C MET A 206 23.46 -13.13 12.73
N ASN A 207 22.15 -13.42 12.61
CA ASN A 207 21.34 -14.33 13.44
C ASN A 207 21.45 -14.11 14.98
N ARG A 208 22.01 -12.97 15.41
CA ARG A 208 22.51 -12.76 16.78
C ARG A 208 21.78 -11.65 17.54
N PHE A 209 20.92 -10.87 16.89
CA PHE A 209 20.26 -9.71 17.52
C PHE A 209 18.79 -9.50 17.15
N ILE A 210 18.16 -10.42 16.40
CA ILE A 210 16.75 -10.31 15.99
C ILE A 210 15.82 -10.18 17.23
N LYS A 211 16.16 -10.85 18.34
CA LYS A 211 15.43 -10.77 19.61
C LYS A 211 15.43 -9.38 20.28
N LEU A 212 16.37 -8.49 19.95
CA LEU A 212 16.36 -7.12 20.47
C LEU A 212 15.35 -6.21 19.74
N PHE A 213 14.93 -6.60 18.54
CA PHE A 213 14.00 -5.84 17.70
C PHE A 213 12.63 -6.52 17.55
N GLN A 214 12.53 -7.81 17.85
CA GLN A 214 11.28 -8.55 18.06
C GLN A 214 10.85 -8.44 19.52
N TYR A 215 10.25 -7.30 19.90
CA TYR A 215 9.52 -7.20 21.16
C TYR A 215 8.23 -8.04 21.05
N ASN A 216 8.15 -9.11 21.83
CA ASN A 216 6.96 -9.96 21.94
C ASN A 216 5.97 -9.31 22.93
N GLU A 217 4.78 -9.04 22.43
CA GLU A 217 3.58 -8.73 23.19
C GLU A 217 3.17 -9.95 24.03
N TYR A 218 3.55 -9.96 25.31
CA TYR A 218 2.73 -10.50 26.41
C TYR A 218 3.35 -10.09 27.75
N ASN A 219 2.80 -9.05 28.37
CA ASN A 219 2.51 -8.94 29.81
C ASN A 219 1.81 -7.59 30.07
N ASP A 220 0.78 -7.68 30.90
CA ASP A 220 -0.16 -6.64 31.31
C ASP A 220 0.47 -5.37 31.92
N GLU A 221 -0.32 -4.29 31.81
CA GLU A 221 -0.35 -3.09 32.67
C GLU A 221 0.94 -2.27 32.83
N ILE A 222 1.03 -1.18 32.06
CA ILE A 222 1.04 0.23 32.52
C ILE A 222 1.30 1.14 31.32
N ASP A 223 0.52 2.22 31.24
CA ASP A 223 0.52 3.24 30.20
C ASP A 223 1.91 3.79 29.81
N SER A 224 1.98 4.14 28.52
CA SER A 224 2.84 5.12 27.84
C SER A 224 4.01 4.58 27.00
N ILE A 225 3.86 4.80 25.68
CA ILE A 225 4.85 4.64 24.60
C ILE A 225 5.06 3.17 24.15
N ASN A 226 3.97 2.48 23.82
CA ASN A 226 3.98 1.15 23.20
C ASN A 226 4.28 1.25 21.69
N SER A 227 5.56 1.17 21.33
CA SER A 227 6.00 0.97 19.94
C SER A 227 5.84 -0.50 19.53
N ASN A 228 4.60 -0.93 19.32
CA ASN A 228 4.30 -2.25 18.76
C ASN A 228 4.72 -2.26 17.28
N GLY A 229 5.98 -2.59 17.01
CA GLY A 229 6.48 -2.84 15.65
C GLY A 229 6.96 -1.61 14.86
N ILE A 230 6.85 -0.39 15.40
CA ILE A 230 7.43 0.82 14.81
C ILE A 230 8.85 1.01 15.34
N PRO A 231 9.91 0.76 14.56
CA PRO A 231 11.27 0.95 15.05
C PRO A 231 11.51 2.43 15.38
N TRP A 232 11.98 2.72 16.59
CA TRP A 232 12.33 4.08 17.04
C TRP A 232 13.22 4.85 16.04
N PHE A 233 14.08 4.12 15.32
CA PHE A 233 14.97 4.67 14.32
C PHE A 233 14.23 5.23 13.10
N ILE A 234 13.13 4.59 12.69
CA ILE A 234 12.29 5.10 11.61
C ILE A 234 11.66 6.42 12.01
N GLN A 235 11.12 6.52 13.23
CA GLN A 235 10.55 7.78 13.74
C GLN A 235 11.60 8.90 13.77
N TRP A 236 12.84 8.57 14.15
CA TRP A 236 13.95 9.52 14.13
C TRP A 236 14.30 9.97 12.71
N ILE A 237 14.36 9.06 11.74
CA ILE A 237 14.60 9.39 10.33
C ILE A 237 13.56 10.40 9.82
N TYR A 238 12.26 10.17 10.06
CA TYR A 238 11.21 11.08 9.58
C TYR A 238 11.30 12.47 10.21
N LYS A 239 11.57 12.55 11.52
CA LYS A 239 11.81 13.84 12.20
C LYS A 239 12.98 14.60 11.60
N PHE A 240 14.05 13.89 11.28
CA PHE A 240 15.23 14.47 10.65
C PHE A 240 14.96 14.93 9.21
N MET A 241 14.18 14.16 8.45
CA MET A 241 13.82 14.49 7.07
C MET A 241 13.00 15.77 6.93
N TYR A 242 12.13 16.09 7.90
CA TYR A 242 11.38 17.35 7.91
C TYR A 242 12.29 18.58 7.99
N GLN A 243 13.51 18.43 8.53
CA GLN A 243 14.49 19.51 8.60
C GLN A 243 15.28 19.72 7.30
N ILE A 244 15.27 18.73 6.40
CA ILE A 244 16.14 18.70 5.22
C ILE A 244 15.36 18.87 3.92
N LEU A 245 14.18 18.26 3.82
CA LEU A 245 13.39 18.23 2.59
C LEU A 245 12.49 19.46 2.49
N PRO A 246 12.23 19.98 1.27
CA PRO A 246 11.31 21.08 1.09
C PRO A 246 9.86 20.63 1.32
N ASP A 247 9.03 21.52 1.85
CA ASP A 247 7.61 21.29 2.17
C ASP A 247 6.79 20.72 1.00
N SER A 248 7.20 21.00 -0.23
CA SER A 248 6.55 20.50 -1.46
C SER A 248 6.59 18.99 -1.61
N GLN A 249 7.49 18.29 -0.91
CA GLN A 249 7.57 16.84 -0.93
C GLN A 249 6.54 16.18 -0.01
N PHE A 250 6.01 16.92 0.96
CA PHE A 250 5.15 16.39 2.01
C PHE A 250 3.66 16.61 1.70
N TYR A 251 2.82 15.80 2.33
CA TYR A 251 1.37 15.96 2.25
C TYR A 251 0.91 17.25 2.97
N LYS A 252 0.05 18.03 2.30
CA LYS A 252 -0.31 19.40 2.72
C LYS A 252 -1.19 19.48 3.97
N SER A 253 -1.88 18.42 4.39
CA SER A 253 -2.81 18.51 5.54
C SER A 253 -2.14 18.37 6.91
N THR A 254 -0.82 18.48 6.97
CA THR A 254 -0.09 18.13 8.18
C THR A 254 -0.07 19.28 9.17
N PHE A 255 -1.10 19.32 10.02
CA PHE A 255 -0.87 19.60 11.43
C PHE A 255 -0.55 18.26 12.09
N LEU A 256 0.73 17.96 12.30
CA LEU A 256 1.29 17.10 13.38
C LEU A 256 2.77 16.77 13.10
N ILE A 257 3.67 17.38 13.87
CA ILE A 257 4.30 16.78 15.07
C ILE A 257 4.21 17.84 16.18
#